data_AF-A0A4R3TNL4-F1
#
_entry.id   AF-A0A4R3TNL4-F1
#
_cell.length_a   1.000
_cell.length_b   1.000
_cell.length_c   1.000
_cell.angle_alpha   90.00
_cell.angle_beta   90.00
_cell.angle_gamma   90.00
#
_symmetry.space_group_name_H-M   'P 1'
#
loop_
_entity.id
_entity.type
_entity.pdbx_description
1 polymer ?
#
loop_
_entity_poly.entity_id
_entity_poly.type
_entity_poly.pdbx_seq_one_letter_code
_entity_poly.pdbx_strand_id
1 'polypeptide(L)'
;MKKDLFYKITDSHEILFTKSENHHSLPAKAKVEVIISPVLKSGGVEVANAIANAASSSLGNGNEKVNVAVQVCFEDETRELLLMNETPLIRNNLDYHEAVRHARNLQEALKKDLVC
;
A
#
# COMPACT_ATOMS: atom_id res chain seq x y z
N MET A 1 -10.05 3.52 10.79
CA MET A 1 -10.34 3.04 9.41
C MET A 1 -10.80 1.58 9.48
N LYS A 2 -11.87 1.19 8.76
CA LYS A 2 -12.37 -0.20 8.76
C LYS A 2 -11.60 -1.04 7.74
N LYS A 3 -11.17 -2.26 8.12
CA LYS A 3 -10.41 -3.17 7.24
C LYS A 3 -11.20 -3.64 6.02
N ASP A 4 -12.52 -3.76 6.16
CA ASP A 4 -13.46 -4.20 5.12
C ASP A 4 -13.53 -3.28 3.89
N LEU A 5 -12.91 -2.10 3.97
CA LEU A 5 -12.73 -1.20 2.83
C LEU A 5 -11.59 -1.65 1.90
N PHE A 6 -10.70 -2.52 2.36
CA PHE A 6 -9.49 -2.96 1.64
C PHE A 6 -9.49 -4.44 1.32
N TYR A 7 -9.92 -5.27 2.26
CA TYR A 7 -10.04 -6.70 2.05
C TYR A 7 -11.11 -7.31 2.95
N LYS A 8 -11.57 -8.51 2.58
CA LYS A 8 -12.46 -9.34 3.39
C LYS A 8 -11.97 -10.77 3.35
N ILE A 9 -12.22 -11.52 4.43
CA ILE A 9 -12.03 -12.98 4.43
C ILE A 9 -13.38 -13.60 4.15
N THR A 10 -13.45 -14.46 3.12
CA THR A 10 -14.67 -15.17 2.73
C THR A 10 -14.84 -16.44 3.56
N ASP A 11 -16.06 -16.98 3.61
CA ASP A 11 -16.35 -18.27 4.26
C ASP A 11 -15.56 -19.43 3.63
N SER A 12 -15.15 -19.28 2.36
CA SER A 12 -14.31 -20.22 1.60
C SER A 12 -12.82 -20.18 1.99
N HIS A 13 -12.43 -19.47 3.05
CA HIS A 13 -11.04 -19.27 3.47
C HIS A 13 -10.18 -18.57 2.40
N GLU A 14 -10.74 -17.56 1.75
CA GLU A 14 -10.01 -16.72 0.79
C GLU A 14 -9.97 -15.28 1.26
N ILE A 15 -8.88 -14.58 0.96
CA ILE A 15 -8.81 -13.13 1.07
C ILE A 15 -9.26 -12.50 -0.25
N LEU A 16 -10.28 -11.66 -0.20
CA LEU A 16 -10.77 -10.86 -1.32
C LEU A 16 -10.32 -9.41 -1.13
N PHE A 17 -9.56 -8.87 -2.06
CA PHE A 17 -9.19 -7.46 -2.10
C PHE A 17 -10.28 -6.64 -2.77
N THR A 18 -10.87 -5.70 -2.04
CA THR A 18 -12.12 -5.04 -2.44
C THR A 18 -11.99 -4.10 -3.63
N LYS A 19 -10.79 -3.58 -3.91
CA LYS A 19 -10.55 -2.65 -5.03
C LYS A 19 -10.19 -3.36 -6.34
N SER A 20 -9.38 -4.41 -6.26
CA SER A 20 -8.95 -5.20 -7.43
C SER A 20 -9.91 -6.35 -7.74
N GLU A 21 -10.77 -6.72 -6.77
CA GLU A 21 -11.63 -7.91 -6.81
C GLU A 21 -10.84 -9.23 -6.92
N ASN A 22 -9.52 -9.17 -6.68
CA ASN A 22 -8.65 -10.34 -6.68
C ASN A 22 -8.84 -11.15 -5.39
N HIS A 23 -8.80 -12.47 -5.56
CA HIS A 23 -8.93 -13.44 -4.47
C HIS A 23 -7.66 -14.28 -4.36
N HIS A 24 -7.27 -14.59 -3.13
CA HIS A 24 -6.18 -15.53 -2.85
C HIS A 24 -6.60 -16.50 -1.75
N SER A 25 -6.30 -17.78 -1.91
CA SER A 25 -6.60 -18.82 -0.91
C SER A 25 -5.69 -18.69 0.31
N LEU A 26 -6.23 -18.91 1.52
CA LEU A 26 -5.49 -18.89 2.78
C LEU A 26 -5.09 -20.31 3.24
N PRO A 27 -4.00 -20.47 4.02
CA PRO A 27 -3.01 -19.45 4.34
C PRO A 27 -2.19 -19.08 3.10
N ALA A 28 -1.91 -17.78 2.95
CA ALA A 28 -1.12 -17.27 1.84
C ALA A 28 0.16 -16.68 2.39
N LYS A 29 1.29 -17.31 2.09
CA LYS A 29 2.59 -16.71 2.39
C LYS A 29 2.75 -15.47 1.53
N ALA A 30 2.75 -14.32 2.19
CA ALA A 30 2.89 -13.04 1.53
C ALA A 30 3.74 -12.08 2.36
N LYS A 31 4.53 -11.27 1.66
CA LYS A 31 5.25 -10.14 2.24
C LYS A 31 4.32 -8.93 2.24
N VAL A 32 4.14 -8.29 3.40
CA VAL A 32 3.30 -7.09 3.53
C VAL A 32 4.15 -5.90 3.94
N GLU A 33 4.17 -4.84 3.12
CA GLU A 33 5.02 -3.67 3.29
C GLU A 33 4.23 -2.36 3.19
N VAL A 34 4.60 -1.35 4.00
CA VAL A 34 4.08 0.01 3.83
C VAL A 34 5.01 0.75 2.88
N ILE A 35 4.45 1.24 1.78
CA ILE A 35 5.18 1.97 0.75
C ILE A 35 4.75 3.44 0.79
N ILE A 36 5.74 4.33 0.78
CA ILE A 36 5.53 5.78 0.65
C ILE A 36 6.23 6.19 -0.64
N SER A 37 5.46 6.61 -1.64
CA SER A 37 5.99 6.94 -2.96
C SER A 37 5.72 8.42 -3.27
N PRO A 38 6.74 9.19 -3.67
CA PRO A 38 6.50 10.55 -4.14
C PRO A 38 5.67 10.52 -5.43
N VAL A 39 4.74 11.46 -5.54
CA VAL A 39 3.96 11.69 -6.75
C VAL A 39 4.78 12.59 -7.65
N LEU A 40 5.56 11.97 -8.53
CA LEU A 40 6.24 12.71 -9.59
C LEU A 40 5.17 13.43 -10.42
N LYS A 41 5.33 14.75 -10.59
CA LYS A 41 4.55 15.52 -11.55
C LYS A 41 4.84 14.93 -12.93
N SER A 42 3.89 14.18 -13.48
CA SER A 42 4.02 13.47 -14.74
C SER A 42 4.43 14.41 -15.88
N GLY A 43 5.64 14.23 -16.41
CA GLY A 43 5.81 13.96 -17.83
C GLY A 43 5.77 12.44 -17.99
N GLY A 44 5.04 11.93 -18.99
CA GLY A 44 4.58 10.54 -19.02
C GLY A 44 5.66 9.46 -19.04
N VAL A 45 5.20 8.26 -18.68
CA VAL A 45 5.88 6.95 -18.74
C VAL A 45 6.85 6.70 -17.57
N GLU A 46 6.80 5.48 -17.02
CA GLU A 46 7.79 4.87 -16.11
C GLU A 46 7.59 5.03 -14.57
N VAL A 47 6.42 4.61 -14.07
CA VAL A 47 6.15 4.44 -12.63
C VAL A 47 7.15 3.47 -11.95
N ALA A 48 7.74 2.52 -12.69
CA ALA A 48 8.72 1.57 -12.13
C ALA A 48 10.14 2.15 -11.98
N ASN A 49 10.66 2.91 -12.95
CA ASN A 49 11.99 3.54 -12.87
C ASN A 49 12.00 4.78 -11.95
N ALA A 50 10.84 5.40 -11.72
CA ALA A 50 10.65 6.49 -10.78
C ALA A 50 10.97 6.10 -9.32
N ILE A 51 10.62 4.89 -8.89
CA ILE A 51 10.83 4.43 -7.52
C ILE A 51 12.33 4.29 -7.22
N ALA A 52 13.13 3.83 -8.20
CA ALA A 52 14.58 3.69 -8.07
C ALA A 52 15.30 5.06 -7.98
N ASN A 53 14.85 6.06 -8.74
CA ASN A 53 15.46 7.40 -8.72
C ASN A 53 14.96 8.30 -7.58
N ALA A 54 13.75 8.07 -7.07
CA ALA A 54 13.21 8.79 -5.92
C ALA A 54 13.97 8.48 -4.62
N ALA A 55 14.52 7.27 -4.47
CA ALA A 55 15.36 6.91 -3.34
C ALA A 55 16.66 7.75 -3.24
N SER A 56 17.15 8.26 -4.38
CA SER A 56 18.36 9.09 -4.45
C SER A 56 18.08 10.59 -4.22
N SER A 57 16.83 11.02 -4.31
CA SER A 57 16.44 12.42 -4.18
C SER A 57 15.89 12.70 -2.78
N SER A 58 16.73 12.51 -1.76
CA SER A 58 16.49 13.08 -0.43
C SER A 58 16.56 14.60 -0.53
N LEU A 59 15.43 15.24 -0.83
CA LEU A 59 15.27 16.68 -0.74
C LEU A 59 14.13 16.95 0.23
N GLY A 60 14.50 17.38 1.43
CA GLY A 60 13.62 17.77 2.53
C GLY A 60 12.73 18.96 2.18
N ASN A 61 11.80 18.77 1.25
CA ASN A 61 10.75 19.73 0.94
C ASN A 61 9.51 19.33 1.73
N GLY A 62 9.12 20.14 2.72
CA GLY A 62 7.85 20.01 3.46
C GLY A 62 6.59 20.18 2.59
N ASN A 63 6.74 20.22 1.27
CA ASN A 63 5.68 20.26 0.26
C ASN A 63 5.76 19.09 -0.74
N GLU A 64 6.57 18.07 -0.47
CA GLU A 64 6.61 16.86 -1.29
C GLU A 64 5.24 16.16 -1.26
N LYS A 65 4.64 15.92 -2.43
CA LYS A 65 3.40 15.16 -2.53
C LYS A 65 3.72 13.67 -2.56
N VAL A 66 3.09 12.89 -1.70
CA VAL A 66 3.31 11.45 -1.57
C VAL A 66 2.00 10.67 -1.58
N ASN A 67 2.06 9.43 -2.03
CA ASN A 67 1.04 8.42 -1.79
C ASN A 67 1.53 7.44 -0.75
N VAL A 68 0.63 7.05 0.15
CA VAL A 68 0.86 6.03 1.17
C VAL A 68 0.05 4.81 0.78
N ALA A 69 0.70 3.65 0.71
CA ALA A 69 0.07 2.39 0.33
C ALA A 69 0.54 1.24 1.21
N VAL A 70 -0.26 0.18 1.25
CA VAL A 70 0.17 -1.14 1.74
C VAL A 70 0.29 -2.05 0.54
N GLN A 71 1.46 -2.62 0.32
CA GLN A 71 1.71 -3.60 -0.72
C GLN A 71 1.71 -5.01 -0.11
N VAL A 72 0.98 -5.93 -0.73
CA VAL A 72 1.03 -7.36 -0.43
C VAL A 72 1.65 -8.05 -1.64
N CYS A 73 2.76 -8.77 -1.44
CA CYS A 73 3.43 -9.56 -2.46
C CYS A 73 3.34 -11.04 -2.08
N PHE A 74 2.63 -11.82 -2.89
CA PHE A 74 2.46 -13.26 -2.72
C PHE A 74 3.65 -14.04 -3.29
N GLU A 75 3.78 -15.32 -2.93
CA GLU A 75 4.87 -16.21 -3.42
C GLU A 75 4.85 -16.42 -4.95
N ASP A 76 3.69 -16.31 -5.58
CA ASP A 76 3.50 -16.37 -7.03
C ASP A 76 3.87 -15.04 -7.73
N GLU A 77 4.52 -14.13 -7.00
CA GLU A 77 4.88 -12.77 -7.41
C GLU A 77 3.69 -11.83 -7.69
N THR A 78 2.46 -12.27 -7.44
CA THR A 78 1.28 -11.41 -7.55
C THR A 78 1.35 -10.31 -6.50
N ARG A 79 0.97 -9.08 -6.89
CA ARG A 79 1.07 -7.88 -6.05
C ARG A 79 -0.25 -7.16 -5.95
N GLU A 80 -0.67 -6.92 -4.71
CA GLU A 80 -1.82 -6.07 -4.39
C GLU A 80 -1.34 -4.76 -3.79
N LEU A 81 -1.80 -3.64 -4.34
CA LEU A 81 -1.46 -2.31 -3.87
C LEU A 81 -2.70 -1.60 -3.31
N LEU A 82 -2.71 -1.42 -1.99
CA LEU A 82 -3.81 -0.84 -1.25
C LEU A 82 -3.49 0.62 -0.93
N LEU A 83 -4.03 1.56 -1.71
CA LEU A 83 -3.83 3.00 -1.49
C LEU A 83 -4.61 3.50 -0.27
N MET A 84 -3.93 4.18 0.65
CA MET A 84 -4.53 4.75 1.86
C MET A 84 -5.14 6.14 1.63
N ASN A 85 -4.81 6.77 0.53
CA ASN A 85 -5.23 8.12 0.17
C ASN A 85 -5.67 8.15 -1.31
N GLU A 86 -6.75 8.87 -1.59
CA GLU A 86 -7.25 9.04 -2.97
C GLU A 86 -6.50 10.18 -3.69
N THR A 87 -6.19 11.25 -2.95
CA THR A 87 -5.40 12.38 -3.43
C THR A 87 -4.02 12.38 -2.79
N PRO A 88 -2.95 12.77 -3.51
CA PRO A 88 -1.61 12.87 -2.95
C PRO A 88 -1.56 13.76 -1.70
N LEU A 89 -0.90 13.27 -0.64
CA LEU A 89 -0.76 13.96 0.64
C LEU A 89 0.55 14.77 0.68
N ILE A 90 0.61 15.80 1.50
CA ILE A 90 1.86 16.53 1.72
C ILE A 90 2.69 15.79 2.78
N ARG A 91 3.93 15.43 2.45
CA ARG A 91 4.82 14.70 3.37
C ARG A 91 5.02 15.48 4.66
N ASN A 92 4.96 14.76 5.78
CA ASN A 92 5.07 15.29 7.15
C ASN A 92 3.93 16.20 7.61
N ASN A 93 2.82 16.30 6.86
CA ASN A 93 1.60 16.93 7.38
C ASN A 93 0.81 15.95 8.26
N LEU A 94 -0.23 16.46 8.93
CA LEU A 94 -1.08 15.64 9.82
C LEU A 94 -1.72 14.47 9.06
N ASP A 95 -2.29 14.73 7.88
CA ASP A 95 -2.96 13.71 7.06
C ASP A 95 -2.00 12.57 6.66
N TYR A 96 -0.74 12.90 6.34
CA TYR A 96 0.31 11.94 6.04
C TYR A 96 0.59 11.04 7.24
N HIS A 97 0.75 11.62 8.43
CA HIS A 97 0.99 10.82 9.64
C HIS A 97 -0.20 9.92 9.98
N GLU A 98 -1.43 10.39 9.78
CA GLU A 98 -2.64 9.58 9.94
C GLU A 98 -2.72 8.45 8.90
N ALA A 99 -2.43 8.74 7.63
CA ALA A 99 -2.39 7.73 6.57
C ALA A 99 -1.32 6.66 6.81
N VAL A 100 -0.12 7.05 7.26
CA VAL A 100 0.94 6.10 7.62
C VAL A 100 0.53 5.24 8.83
N ARG A 101 -0.12 5.82 9.84
CA ARG A 101 -0.65 5.07 10.98
C ARG A 101 -1.70 4.04 10.53
N HIS A 102 -2.62 4.46 9.67
CA HIS A 102 -3.62 3.56 9.08
C HIS A 102 -2.99 2.45 8.24
N ALA A 103 -1.98 2.76 7.43
CA ALA A 103 -1.22 1.77 6.66
C ALA A 103 -0.56 0.73 7.56
N ARG A 104 0.05 1.16 8.67
CA ARG A 104 0.69 0.27 9.64
C ARG A 104 -0.31 -0.66 10.32
N ASN A 105 -1.44 -0.13 10.77
CA ASN A 105 -2.50 -0.94 11.37
C ASN A 105 -3.04 -1.97 10.36
N LEU A 106 -3.20 -1.59 9.09
CA LEU A 106 -3.62 -2.50 8.03
C LEU A 106 -2.56 -3.55 7.73
N GLN A 107 -1.27 -3.18 7.68
CA GLN A 107 -0.15 -4.10 7.53
C GLN A 107 -0.17 -5.16 8.63
N GLU A 108 -0.36 -4.78 9.89
CA GLU A 108 -0.41 -5.72 11.01
C GLU A 108 -1.62 -6.66 10.92
N ALA A 109 -2.79 -6.14 10.51
CA ALA A 109 -3.99 -6.97 10.30
C ALA A 109 -3.78 -8.00 9.19
N LEU A 110 -3.26 -7.57 8.03
CA LEU A 110 -2.95 -8.46 6.91
C LEU A 110 -1.92 -9.52 7.28
N LYS A 111 -0.86 -9.16 8.03
CA LYS A 111 0.13 -10.15 8.48
C LYS A 111 -0.48 -11.23 9.39
N LYS A 112 -1.42 -10.86 10.25
CA LYS A 112 -2.13 -11.81 11.12
C LYS A 112 -3.07 -12.72 10.35
N ASP A 113 -3.75 -12.17 9.34
CA ASP A 113 -4.77 -12.88 8.58
C ASP A 113 -4.16 -13.77 7.47
N LEU A 114 -3.03 -13.37 6.88
CA LEU A 114 -2.34 -14.10 5.79
C LEU A 114 -1.43 -15.23 6.30
N VAL A 115 -0.82 -15.04 7.48
CA VAL A 115 0.05 -16.03 8.13
C VAL A 115 -0.80 -16.79 9.15
N CYS A 116 -1.46 -17.87 8.70
CA CYS A 116 -1.95 -18.92 9.58
C CYS A 116 -0.97 -20.09 9.58
#